data_AF-A0A561CFP3-F1
#
_entry.id   AF-A0A561CFP3-F1
#
_cell.length_a   1.000
_cell.length_b   1.000
_cell.length_c   1.000
_cell.angle_alpha   90.00
_cell.angle_beta   90.00
_cell.angle_gamma   90.00
#
_symmetry.space_group_name_H-M   'P 1'
#
loop_
_entity.id
_entity.type
_entity.pdbx_description
1 polymer ?
#
loop_
_entity_poly.entity_id
_entity_poly.type
_entity_poly.pdbx_seq_one_letter_code
_entity_poly.pdbx_strand_id
1 'polypeptide(L)' 'MKEVILALIAGLIVGMLFRFLKLPLPAPPVFSAVIGVFGVYFGGVVLDWIMKLVHH' A
#
# COMPACT_ATOMS: atom_id res chain seq x y z
N MET A 1 5.19 -13.79 2.59
CA MET A 1 4.23 -14.03 1.47
C MET A 1 2.82 -14.25 1.97
N LYS A 2 2.64 -15.07 3.01
CA LYS A 2 1.36 -15.26 3.70
C LYS A 2 0.74 -13.92 4.14
N GLU A 3 1.56 -13.03 4.65
CA GLU A 3 1.20 -11.70 5.14
C GLU A 3 0.63 -10.81 4.03
N VAL A 4 1.24 -10.85 2.84
CA VAL A 4 0.81 -10.09 1.66
C VAL A 4 -0.57 -10.56 1.19
N ILE A 5 -0.76 -11.88 1.13
CA ILE A 5 -2.04 -12.48 0.74
C ILE A 5 -3.13 -12.14 1.77
N LEU A 6 -2.82 -12.24 3.07
CA LEU A 6 -3.74 -11.89 4.14
C LEU A 6 -4.09 -10.39 4.13
N ALA A 7 -3.12 -9.50 3.88
CA ALA A 7 -3.36 -8.07 3.78
C ALA A 7 -4.25 -7.72 2.59
N LEU A 8 -4.05 -8.37 1.44
CA LEU A 8 -4.91 -8.21 0.27
C LEU A 8 -6.36 -8.66 0.56
N ILE A 9 -6.53 -9.85 1.13
CA ILE A 9 -7.85 -10.39 1.47
C ILE A 9 -8.54 -9.51 2.51
N ALA A 10 -7.83 -9.07 3.55
CA ALA A 10 -8.36 -8.16 4.56
C ALA A 10 -8.81 -6.83 3.94
N GLY A 11 -7.99 -6.23 3.08
CA GLY A 11 -8.32 -4.99 2.37
C GLY A 11 -9.55 -5.14 1.48
N LEU A 12 -9.67 -6.26 0.76
CA LEU A 12 -10.85 -6.58 -0.05
C LEU A 12 -12.12 -6.71 0.81
N ILE A 13 -12.07 -7.48 1.89
CA ILE A 13 -13.21 -7.67 2.80
C ILE A 13 -13.64 -6.34 3.41
N VAL A 14 -12.70 -5.53 3.92
CA VAL A 14 -12.99 -4.21 4.48
C VAL A 14 -13.60 -3.29 3.43
N GLY A 15 -13.04 -3.24 2.22
CA GLY A 15 -13.56 -2.41 1.13
C GLY A 15 -14.99 -2.80 0.74
N MET A 16 -15.26 -4.10 0.60
CA MET A 16 -16.60 -4.62 0.31
C MET A 16 -17.58 -4.31 1.43
N LEU A 17 -17.19 -4.51 2.69
CA LEU A 17 -18.03 -4.25 3.85
C LEU A 17 -18.42 -2.77 3.95
N PHE A 18 -17.46 -1.85 3.81
CA PHE A 18 -17.73 -0.41 3.89
C PHE A 18 -18.61 0.07 2.74
N ARG A 19 -18.38 -0.45 1.52
CA ARG A 19 -19.23 -0.18 0.36
C ARG A 19 -20.65 -0.69 0.56
N PHE A 20 -20.80 -1.90 1.10
CA PHE A 20 -22.09 -2.52 1.40
C PHE A 20 -22.87 -1.72 2.46
N LEU A 21 -22.20 -1.29 3.53
CA LEU A 21 -22.77 -0.47 4.59
C LEU A 21 -22.96 1.01 4.19
N LYS A 22 -22.58 1.40 2.97
CA LYS A 22 -22.57 2.79 2.47
C LYS A 22 -21.79 3.75 3.38
N LEU A 23 -20.78 3.24 4.07
CA LEU A 23 -19.89 4.04 4.92
C LEU A 23 -18.80 4.70 4.06
N PRO A 24 -18.28 5.87 4.47
CA PRO A 24 -17.10 6.45 3.83
C PRO A 24 -15.93 5.46 3.93
N LEU A 25 -15.24 5.23 2.80
CA LEU A 25 -14.11 4.32 2.77
C LEU A 25 -12.97 4.86 3.66
N PRO A 26 -12.32 4.00 4.47
CA PRO A 26 -11.22 4.41 5.34
C PRO A 26 -9.92 4.58 4.54
N ALA A 27 -9.82 3.92 3.39
CA ALA A 27 -8.67 4.02 2.49
C ALA A 27 -8.76 5.27 1.60
N PRO A 28 -7.62 5.77 1.07
CA PRO A 28 -7.62 6.93 0.18
C PRO A 28 -8.62 6.75 -0.98
N PRO A 29 -9.53 7.70 -1.21
CA PRO A 29 -10.62 7.55 -2.17
C PRO A 29 -10.17 7.68 -3.63
N VAL A 30 -8.92 8.10 -3.85
CA VAL A 30 -8.36 8.35 -5.18
C VAL A 30 -7.14 7.46 -5.44
N PHE A 31 -7.03 6.95 -6.66
CA PHE A 31 -5.92 6.09 -7.06
C PHE A 31 -4.56 6.80 -6.95
N SER A 32 -4.52 8.11 -7.22
CA SER A 32 -3.31 8.93 -7.09
C SER A 32 -2.71 8.90 -5.67
N ALA A 33 -3.55 8.86 -4.63
CA ALA A 33 -3.07 8.77 -3.26
C ALA A 33 -2.49 7.39 -2.94
N VAL A 34 -3.06 6.30 -3.49
CA VAL A 34 -2.49 4.95 -3.37
C VAL A 34 -1.11 4.87 -4.01
N ILE A 35 -0.98 5.44 -5.22
CA ILE A 35 0.31 5.54 -5.92
C ILE A 35 1.31 6.41 -5.14
N GLY A 36 0.87 7.48 -4.49
CA GLY A 36 1.69 8.29 -3.61
C GLY A 36 2.31 7.49 -2.45
N VAL A 37 1.49 6.71 -1.73
CA VAL A 37 1.97 5.84 -0.63
C VAL A 37 2.95 4.79 -1.14
N PHE A 38 2.65 4.17 -2.28
CA PHE A 38 3.57 3.23 -2.93
C PHE A 38 4.91 3.89 -3.29
N GLY A 39 4.88 5.10 -3.85
CA GLY A 39 6.07 5.87 -4.21
C GLY A 39 6.97 6.20 -3.02
N VAL A 40 6.37 6.49 -1.85
CA VAL A 40 7.13 6.72 -0.60
C VAL A 40 7.91 5.45 -0.19
N TYR A 41 7.25 4.29 -0.19
CA TYR A 41 7.90 3.02 0.12
C TYR A 41 9.00 2.68 -0.91
N PHE A 42 8.66 2.77 -2.21
CA PHE A 42 9.59 2.44 -3.28
C PHE A 42 10.81 3.37 -3.30
N GLY A 43 10.62 4.66 -3.02
CA GLY A 43 11.72 5.63 -2.90
C GLY A 43 12.72 5.24 -1.81
N GLY A 44 12.24 4.76 -0.65
CA GLY A 44 13.10 4.22 0.41
C GLY A 44 13.90 3.00 -0.05
N VAL A 45 13.24 2.05 -0.72
CA VAL A 45 13.90 0.85 -1.27
C VAL A 45 14.98 1.22 -2.30
N VAL A 46 14.71 2.20 -3.16
CA VAL A 46 15.68 2.70 -4.14
C VAL A 46 16.88 3.35 -3.45
N LEU A 47 16.65 4.18 -2.43
CA LEU A 47 17.73 4.78 -1.64
C LEU A 47 18.58 3.72 -0.94
N ASP A 48 17.96 2.72 -0.32
CA ASP A 48 18.69 1.61 0.31
C ASP A 48 19.57 0.86 -0.70
N TRP A 49 19.07 0.68 -1.92
CA TRP A 49 19.83 0.04 -3.00
C TRP A 49 21.02 0.90 -3.45
N ILE A 50 20.83 2.21 -3.62
CA ILE A 50 21.91 3.15 -3.96
C ILE A 50 22.95 3.18 -2.83
N MET A 51 22.53 3.26 -1.57
CA MET A 51 23.44 3.28 -0.42
C MET A 51 24.30 2.02 -0.34
N LYS A 52 23.73 0.84 -0.63
CA LYS A 52 24.49 -0.41 -0.73
C LYS A 52 25.54 -0.40 -1.85
N LEU A 53 25.27 0.27 -2.96
CA LEU A 53 26.20 0.40 -4.08
C LEU A 53 27.35 1.38 -3.78
N VAL A 54 27.10 2.41 -2.98
CA VAL A 54 28.10 3.43 -2.60
C VAL A 54 29.00 2.98 -1.44
N HIS A 55 28.47 2.15 -0.55
CA HIS A 55 29.22 1.60 0.60
C HIS A 55 29.94 0.26 0.30
N HIS A 56 29.92 -0.19 -0.96
CA HIS A 56 30.77 -1.26 -1.47
C HIS A 56 31.87 -0.67 -2.36
#